data_AF-A0A1H1NDR3-F1
#
_entry.id   AF-A0A1H1NDR3-F1
#
_cell.length_a   1.000
_cell.length_b   1.000
_cell.length_c   1.000
_cell.angle_alpha   90.00
_cell.angle_beta   90.00
_cell.angle_gamma   90.00
#
_symmetry.space_group_name_H-M   'P 1'
#
loop_
_entity.id
_entity.type
_entity.pdbx_description
1 polymer ?
#
loop_
_entity_poly.entity_id
_entity_poly.type
_entity_poly.pdbx_seq_one_letter_code
_entity_poly.pdbx_strand_id
1 'polypeptide(L)'
;MATQYFARPKLQWFGVSAAYVVRKISISDLRDALRLGWEDFQAIPTHAVVLCAIYPVLGLVLFRLVLGYSVLPLLFPLAAGFTLIGPFAALGLYELSRRRERGEEAAAWHVVHVLRAPSFGAILGLGTLLLALFLTWIAIADTIYVATFGHAPAASIPDFARRVLTTPEGWSLIIVGCGVGFLFAVVALCVSVVSFPLMLDRHASAIDAIRTSLRAVMENPFAMAEWGLIVAVLLVIGSLPLFVGLAVVLPVLGHATWHLYRKVIEPDPNPPEEQPRPPIGRRYAADFPASLFPWSRESK
;
A
#
# COMPACT_ATOMS: atom_id res chain seq x y z
N MET A 1 51.04 16.16 -28.65
CA MET A 1 49.60 16.51 -28.79
C MET A 1 48.78 15.32 -28.33
N ALA A 2 48.21 15.38 -27.12
CA ALA A 2 47.38 14.31 -26.57
C ALA A 2 45.91 14.76 -26.64
N THR A 3 45.12 14.04 -27.42
CA THR A 3 43.69 14.30 -27.64
C THR A 3 42.90 13.87 -26.40
N GLN A 4 42.43 14.85 -25.61
CA GLN A 4 41.51 14.59 -24.51
C GLN A 4 40.16 14.14 -25.06
N TYR A 5 39.77 12.89 -24.76
CA TYR A 5 38.41 12.40 -24.96
C TYR A 5 37.47 13.12 -24.00
N PHE A 6 36.75 14.14 -24.49
CA PHE A 6 35.60 14.69 -23.79
C PHE A 6 34.47 13.66 -23.77
N ALA A 7 34.34 12.92 -22.67
CA ALA A 7 33.13 12.16 -22.39
C ALA A 7 31.95 13.15 -22.30
N ARG A 8 30.95 13.00 -23.17
CA ARG A 8 29.74 13.83 -23.13
C ARG A 8 29.04 13.62 -21.77
N PRO A 9 28.67 14.70 -21.05
CA PRO A 9 27.91 14.56 -19.81
C PRO A 9 26.56 13.91 -20.14
N LYS A 10 26.21 12.84 -19.41
CA LYS A 10 24.85 12.27 -19.46
C LYS A 10 23.88 13.39 -19.06
N LEU A 11 22.86 13.61 -19.89
CA LEU A 11 21.82 14.61 -19.64
C LEU A 11 21.09 14.25 -18.34
N GLN A 12 21.40 14.97 -17.26
CA GLN A 12 20.82 14.73 -15.93
C GLN A 12 19.53 15.53 -15.81
N TRP A 13 18.41 14.88 -16.11
CA TRP A 13 17.06 15.47 -16.03
C TRP A 13 16.60 15.84 -14.61
N PHE A 14 17.35 15.43 -13.58
CA PHE A 14 17.01 15.66 -12.17
C PHE A 14 18.23 16.20 -11.42
N GLY A 15 18.06 17.35 -10.77
CA GLY A 15 19.10 18.05 -10.03
C GLY A 15 19.78 17.20 -8.94
N VAL A 16 20.97 17.65 -8.55
CA VAL A 16 21.92 17.03 -7.61
C VAL A 16 21.24 16.48 -6.35
N SER A 17 20.90 15.19 -6.36
CA SER A 17 20.80 14.29 -5.20
C SER A 17 20.50 12.89 -5.70
N ALA A 18 21.54 12.18 -6.13
CA ALA A 18 21.46 10.73 -6.31
C ALA A 18 21.55 10.06 -4.94
N ALA A 19 20.50 10.15 -4.12
CA ALA A 19 20.55 9.64 -2.74
C ALA A 19 20.42 8.11 -2.66
N TYR A 20 19.70 7.47 -3.59
CA TYR A 20 19.41 6.03 -3.53
C TYR A 20 19.76 5.34 -4.85
N VAL A 21 20.62 4.32 -4.77
CA VAL A 21 21.05 3.53 -5.93
C VAL A 21 20.01 2.46 -6.24
N VAL A 22 19.54 2.46 -7.49
CA VAL A 22 18.57 1.49 -8.02
C VAL A 22 19.33 0.35 -8.69
N ARG A 23 19.01 -0.88 -8.31
CA ARG A 23 19.54 -2.12 -8.89
C ARG A 23 18.64 -2.61 -10.02
N LYS A 24 19.23 -3.33 -10.97
CA LYS A 24 18.47 -4.10 -11.95
C LYS A 24 18.00 -5.42 -11.34
N ILE A 25 16.73 -5.72 -11.50
CA ILE A 25 16.11 -6.94 -10.98
C ILE A 25 15.59 -7.82 -12.11
N SER A 26 15.49 -9.11 -11.83
CA SER A 26 15.01 -10.14 -12.74
C SER A 26 13.62 -10.64 -12.34
N ILE A 27 12.97 -11.46 -13.19
CA ILE A 27 11.69 -12.08 -12.85
C ILE A 27 11.83 -13.05 -11.66
N SER A 28 13.00 -13.70 -11.49
CA SER A 28 13.27 -14.54 -10.31
C SER A 28 13.24 -13.76 -9.00
N ASP A 29 13.63 -12.48 -9.02
CA ASP A 29 13.57 -11.61 -7.85
C ASP A 29 12.13 -11.33 -7.42
N LEU A 30 11.19 -11.22 -8.37
CA LEU A 30 9.77 -11.05 -8.08
C LEU A 30 9.18 -12.29 -7.41
N ARG A 31 9.52 -13.49 -7.92
CA ARG A 31 9.09 -14.77 -7.34
C ARG A 31 9.64 -14.95 -5.93
N ASP A 32 10.90 -14.58 -5.72
CA ASP A 32 11.53 -14.64 -4.41
C ASP A 32 10.89 -13.64 -3.43
N ALA A 33 10.59 -12.42 -3.88
CA ALA A 33 9.87 -11.43 -3.07
C ALA A 33 8.47 -11.94 -2.64
N LEU A 34 7.72 -12.58 -3.55
CA LEU A 34 6.44 -13.22 -3.22
C LEU A 34 6.60 -14.38 -2.22
N ARG A 35 7.62 -15.21 -2.38
CA ARG A 35 7.92 -16.31 -1.46
C ARG A 35 8.21 -15.79 -0.05
N LEU A 36 9.09 -14.80 0.07
CA LEU A 36 9.43 -14.18 1.35
C LEU A 36 8.20 -13.50 1.97
N GLY A 37 7.38 -12.83 1.15
CA GLY A 37 6.12 -12.25 1.62
C GLY A 37 5.10 -13.28 2.12
N TRP A 38 5.07 -14.47 1.51
CA TRP A 38 4.28 -15.60 1.98
C TRP A 38 4.82 -16.19 3.29
N GLU A 39 6.13 -16.32 3.42
CA GLU A 39 6.78 -16.75 4.66
C GLU A 39 6.50 -15.77 5.81
N ASP A 40 6.50 -14.46 5.56
CA ASP A 40 6.13 -13.40 6.51
C ASP A 40 4.67 -13.53 6.95
N PHE A 41 3.78 -13.75 6.00
CA PHE A 41 2.35 -13.98 6.26
C PHE A 41 2.09 -15.23 7.12
N GLN A 42 2.85 -16.31 6.92
CA GLN A 42 2.71 -17.52 7.74
C GLN A 42 3.27 -17.34 9.15
N ALA A 43 4.34 -16.54 9.31
CA ALA A 43 4.99 -16.32 10.59
C ALA A 43 4.24 -15.30 11.47
N ILE A 44 3.57 -14.32 10.86
CA ILE A 44 2.90 -13.22 11.57
C ILE A 44 1.40 -13.28 11.25
N PRO A 45 0.48 -13.25 12.24
CA PRO A 45 -0.96 -13.38 12.00
C PRO A 45 -1.60 -12.10 11.41
N THR A 46 -1.07 -11.59 10.31
CA THR A 46 -1.50 -10.34 9.66
C THR A 46 -2.87 -10.44 8.99
N HIS A 47 -3.32 -11.65 8.66
CA HIS A 47 -4.70 -11.91 8.19
C HIS A 47 -5.75 -11.38 9.17
N ALA A 48 -5.50 -11.48 10.49
CA ALA A 48 -6.45 -11.05 11.51
C ALA A 48 -6.78 -9.55 11.41
N VAL A 49 -5.79 -8.71 11.08
CA VAL A 49 -5.98 -7.26 10.91
C VAL A 49 -6.91 -6.96 9.73
N VAL A 50 -6.70 -7.66 8.61
CA VAL A 50 -7.50 -7.44 7.40
C VAL A 50 -8.91 -8.01 7.56
N LEU A 51 -9.05 -9.15 8.23
CA LEU A 51 -10.36 -9.73 8.56
C LEU A 51 -11.19 -8.80 9.46
N CYS A 52 -10.58 -8.10 10.42
CA CYS A 52 -11.28 -7.10 11.23
C CYS A 52 -11.88 -5.94 10.41
N ALA A 53 -11.29 -5.62 9.25
CA ALA A 53 -11.85 -4.64 8.32
C ALA A 53 -12.92 -5.24 7.39
N ILE A 54 -12.71 -6.48 6.94
CA ILE A 54 -13.59 -7.18 5.99
C ILE A 54 -14.91 -7.64 6.63
N TYR A 55 -14.88 -8.19 7.84
CA TYR A 55 -16.07 -8.80 8.46
C TYR A 55 -17.22 -7.79 8.74
N PRO A 56 -16.98 -6.58 9.27
CA PRO A 56 -18.03 -5.58 9.45
C PRO A 56 -18.69 -5.19 8.11
N VAL A 57 -17.88 -5.06 7.06
CA VAL A 57 -18.34 -4.78 5.70
C VAL A 57 -19.25 -5.90 5.18
N LEU A 58 -18.82 -7.16 5.31
CA LEU A 58 -19.64 -8.31 4.94
C LEU A 58 -20.95 -8.37 5.73
N GLY A 59 -20.90 -8.07 7.03
CA GLY A 59 -22.09 -7.98 7.87
C GLY A 59 -23.11 -6.96 7.35
N LEU A 60 -22.65 -5.77 6.93
CA LEU A 60 -23.51 -4.74 6.33
C LEU A 60 -24.12 -5.17 4.98
N VAL A 61 -23.33 -5.85 4.14
CA VAL A 61 -23.80 -6.38 2.85
C VAL A 61 -24.87 -7.45 3.07
N LEU A 62 -24.60 -8.41 3.95
CA LEU A 62 -25.54 -9.48 4.30
C LEU A 62 -26.82 -8.91 4.93
N PHE A 63 -26.70 -7.93 5.82
CA PHE A 63 -27.85 -7.24 6.41
C PHE A 63 -28.74 -6.59 5.34
N ARG A 64 -28.15 -5.90 4.35
CA ARG A 64 -28.91 -5.33 3.24
C ARG A 64 -29.60 -6.39 2.37
N LEU A 65 -28.92 -7.49 2.10
CA LEU A 65 -29.47 -8.61 1.33
C LEU A 65 -30.67 -9.24 2.04
N VAL A 66 -30.58 -9.45 3.35
CA VAL A 66 -31.69 -9.98 4.18
C VAL A 66 -32.89 -9.02 4.16
N LEU A 67 -32.65 -7.71 4.13
CA LEU A 67 -33.72 -6.70 4.02
C LEU A 67 -34.24 -6.49 2.59
N GLY A 68 -33.74 -7.24 1.59
CA GLY A 68 -34.17 -7.14 0.20
C GLY A 68 -33.72 -5.88 -0.54
N TYR A 69 -32.75 -5.13 0.00
CA TYR A 69 -32.22 -3.94 -0.66
C TYR A 69 -31.13 -4.29 -1.68
N SER A 70 -30.98 -3.44 -2.71
CA SER A 70 -29.89 -3.58 -3.67
C SER A 70 -28.53 -3.36 -3.00
N VAL A 71 -27.57 -4.23 -3.32
CA VAL A 71 -26.17 -4.13 -2.85
C VAL A 71 -25.30 -3.31 -3.78
N LEU A 72 -25.72 -3.06 -5.03
CA LEU A 72 -24.97 -2.27 -6.00
C LEU A 72 -24.50 -0.91 -5.44
N PRO A 73 -25.34 -0.13 -4.72
CA PRO A 73 -24.91 1.14 -4.16
C PRO A 73 -23.81 1.02 -3.08
N LEU A 74 -23.66 -0.15 -2.45
CA LEU A 74 -22.60 -0.41 -1.47
C LEU A 74 -21.27 -0.76 -2.12
N LEU A 75 -21.26 -1.33 -3.33
CA LEU A 75 -20.02 -1.78 -3.98
C LEU A 75 -19.01 -0.63 -4.14
N PHE A 76 -19.50 0.56 -4.47
CA PHE A 76 -18.65 1.74 -4.64
C PHE A 76 -18.03 2.23 -3.32
N PRO A 77 -18.80 2.52 -2.24
CA PRO A 77 -18.22 2.85 -0.94
C PRO A 77 -17.26 1.79 -0.40
N LEU A 78 -17.54 0.51 -0.64
CA LEU A 78 -16.65 -0.58 -0.21
C LEU A 78 -15.34 -0.59 -0.97
N ALA A 79 -15.40 -0.53 -2.30
CA ALA A 79 -14.19 -0.43 -3.14
C ALA A 79 -13.36 0.81 -2.80
N ALA A 80 -14.01 1.95 -2.59
CA ALA A 80 -13.36 3.17 -2.15
C ALA A 80 -12.73 3.02 -0.76
N GLY A 81 -13.49 2.53 0.22
CA GLY A 81 -13.01 2.34 1.59
C GLY A 81 -11.77 1.44 1.69
N PHE A 82 -11.77 0.28 1.01
CA PHE A 82 -10.60 -0.60 0.97
C PHE A 82 -9.39 0.06 0.32
N THR A 83 -9.60 0.82 -0.76
CA THR A 83 -8.52 1.53 -1.46
C THR A 83 -7.91 2.64 -0.60
N LEU A 84 -8.73 3.34 0.20
CA LEU A 84 -8.28 4.41 1.09
C LEU A 84 -7.50 3.90 2.31
N ILE A 85 -7.91 2.75 2.85
CA ILE A 85 -7.24 2.14 4.00
C ILE A 85 -5.94 1.44 3.58
N GLY A 86 -5.90 0.91 2.35
CA GLY A 86 -4.80 0.09 1.81
C GLY A 86 -3.39 0.66 2.00
N PRO A 87 -3.08 1.90 1.57
CA PRO A 87 -1.75 2.49 1.71
C PRO A 87 -1.26 2.54 3.16
N PHE A 88 -2.15 2.83 4.11
CA PHE A 88 -1.80 2.91 5.53
C PHE A 88 -1.68 1.53 6.18
N ALA A 89 -2.55 0.60 5.79
CA ALA A 89 -2.44 -0.80 6.23
C ALA A 89 -1.12 -1.43 5.76
N ALA A 90 -0.69 -1.13 4.52
CA ALA A 90 0.55 -1.62 3.96
C ALA A 90 1.80 -1.18 4.76
N LEU A 91 1.82 0.04 5.31
CA LEU A 91 2.92 0.50 6.17
C LEU A 91 3.09 -0.38 7.41
N GLY A 92 1.99 -0.83 8.02
CA GLY A 92 2.04 -1.76 9.14
C GLY A 92 2.69 -3.09 8.76
N LEU A 93 2.39 -3.59 7.57
CA LEU A 93 2.96 -4.83 7.05
C LEU A 93 4.45 -4.68 6.72
N TYR A 94 4.84 -3.54 6.13
CA TYR A 94 6.25 -3.22 5.86
C TYR A 94 7.06 -3.17 7.15
N GLU A 95 6.52 -2.53 8.19
CA GLU A 95 7.17 -2.47 9.51
C GLU A 95 7.34 -3.86 10.13
N LEU A 96 6.33 -4.73 10.00
CA LEU A 96 6.39 -6.10 10.51
C LEU A 96 7.45 -6.95 9.79
N SER A 97 7.53 -6.86 8.46
CA SER A 97 8.61 -7.52 7.68
C SER A 97 9.98 -6.98 8.05
N ARG A 98 10.13 -5.65 8.17
CA ARG A 98 11.38 -4.99 8.58
C ARG A 98 11.88 -5.47 9.93
N ARG A 99 10.98 -5.56 10.93
CA ARG A 99 11.31 -6.07 12.27
C ARG A 99 11.72 -7.53 12.24
N ARG A 100 11.00 -8.37 11.47
CA ARG A 100 11.32 -9.77 11.33
C ARG A 100 12.70 -9.98 10.70
N GLU A 101 13.03 -9.22 9.65
CA GLU A 101 14.38 -9.24 9.03
C GLU A 101 15.49 -8.88 10.04
N ARG A 102 15.19 -8.01 11.01
CA ARG A 102 16.12 -7.63 12.09
C ARG A 102 16.13 -8.58 13.29
N GLY A 103 15.31 -9.62 13.28
CA GLY A 103 15.17 -10.56 14.41
C GLY A 103 14.44 -9.96 15.62
N GLU A 104 13.74 -8.85 15.46
CA GLU A 104 12.94 -8.21 16.52
C GLU A 104 11.58 -8.92 16.72
N GLU A 105 11.00 -8.85 17.92
CA GLU A 105 9.67 -9.41 18.18
C GLU A 105 8.59 -8.69 17.37
N ALA A 106 8.16 -9.31 16.26
CA ALA A 106 7.15 -8.79 15.36
C ALA A 106 5.73 -9.20 15.82
N ALA A 107 5.19 -8.53 16.83
CA ALA A 107 3.78 -8.71 17.21
C ALA A 107 2.87 -7.73 16.45
N ALA A 108 1.72 -8.20 15.94
CA ALA A 108 0.81 -7.43 15.07
C ALA A 108 0.24 -6.14 15.71
N TRP A 109 0.31 -6.01 17.03
CA TRP A 109 -0.10 -4.83 17.80
C TRP A 109 0.96 -3.72 17.80
N HIS A 110 2.19 -3.96 17.32
CA HIS A 110 3.21 -2.92 17.19
C HIS A 110 2.98 -1.98 16.00
N VAL A 111 1.97 -2.23 15.15
CA VAL A 111 1.61 -1.38 13.99
C VAL A 111 1.34 0.08 14.40
N VAL A 112 0.90 0.33 15.63
CA VAL A 112 0.70 1.69 16.17
C VAL A 112 1.99 2.50 16.29
N HIS A 113 3.17 1.87 16.23
CA HIS A 113 4.45 2.58 16.25
C HIS A 113 4.79 3.27 14.93
N VAL A 114 4.15 2.90 13.80
CA VAL A 114 4.29 3.59 12.51
C VAL A 114 3.84 5.06 12.60
N LEU A 115 2.86 5.35 13.47
CA LEU A 115 2.37 6.72 13.71
C LEU A 115 3.41 7.65 14.36
N ARG A 116 4.55 7.12 14.83
CA ARG A 116 5.64 7.88 15.45
C ARG A 116 6.90 7.95 14.57
N ALA A 117 6.84 7.47 13.33
CA ALA A 117 7.98 7.54 12.43
C ALA A 117 8.32 9.02 12.08
N PRO A 118 9.59 9.42 12.09
CA PRO A 118 10.02 10.77 11.70
C PRO A 118 9.50 11.21 10.32
N SER A 119 9.30 10.25 9.40
CA SER A 119 8.83 10.46 8.03
C SER A 119 7.30 10.39 7.87
N PHE A 120 6.51 10.34 8.95
CA PHE A 120 5.05 10.21 8.89
C PHE A 120 4.39 11.32 8.06
N GLY A 121 4.91 12.56 8.13
CA GLY A 121 4.43 13.67 7.29
C GLY A 121 4.65 13.44 5.79
N ALA A 122 5.79 12.86 5.39
CA ALA A 122 6.06 12.52 3.99
C ALA A 122 5.16 11.38 3.50
N ILE A 123 4.92 10.39 4.35
CA ILE A 123 3.99 9.28 4.09
C ILE A 123 2.56 9.80 3.90
N LEU A 124 2.09 10.72 4.76
CA LEU A 124 0.79 11.37 4.60
C LEU A 124 0.73 12.18 3.30
N GLY A 125 1.80 12.88 2.94
CA GLY A 125 1.89 13.63 1.69
C GLY A 125 1.71 12.73 0.45
N LEU A 126 2.43 11.60 0.39
CA LEU A 126 2.27 10.63 -0.68
C LEU A 126 0.87 9.97 -0.66
N GLY A 127 0.36 9.61 0.53
CA GLY A 127 -0.99 9.08 0.67
C GLY A 127 -2.06 10.04 0.16
N THR A 128 -1.90 11.34 0.42
CA THR A 128 -2.81 12.39 -0.08
C THR A 128 -2.71 12.54 -1.59
N LEU A 129 -1.50 12.45 -2.16
CA LEU A 129 -1.31 12.45 -3.61
C LEU A 129 -2.02 11.26 -4.27
N LEU A 130 -1.87 10.05 -3.72
CA LEU A 130 -2.54 8.86 -4.23
C LEU A 130 -4.06 8.92 -4.05
N LEU A 131 -4.54 9.51 -2.96
CA LEU A 131 -5.95 9.79 -2.74
C LEU A 131 -6.50 10.76 -3.81
N ALA A 132 -5.79 11.86 -4.09
CA ALA A 132 -6.20 12.80 -5.13
C ALA A 132 -6.23 12.13 -6.51
N LEU A 133 -5.23 11.28 -6.80
CA LEU A 133 -5.18 10.48 -8.03
C LEU A 133 -6.38 9.52 -8.13
N PHE A 134 -6.73 8.85 -7.04
CA PHE A 134 -7.87 7.95 -6.95
C PHE A 134 -9.22 8.67 -7.12
N LEU A 135 -9.41 9.81 -6.47
CA LEU A 135 -10.62 10.63 -6.63
C LEU A 135 -10.74 11.18 -8.06
N THR A 136 -9.63 11.58 -8.67
CA THR A 136 -9.60 11.99 -10.08
C THR A 136 -10.00 10.84 -10.99
N TRP A 137 -9.48 9.63 -10.75
CA TRP A 137 -9.87 8.44 -11.48
C TRP A 137 -11.37 8.13 -11.34
N ILE A 138 -11.92 8.18 -10.13
CA ILE A 138 -13.36 8.00 -9.88
C ILE A 138 -14.18 9.00 -10.68
N ALA A 139 -13.81 10.29 -10.65
CA ALA A 139 -14.53 11.32 -11.39
C ALA A 139 -14.51 11.04 -12.90
N ILE A 140 -13.38 10.56 -13.43
CA ILE A 140 -13.28 10.18 -14.85
C ILE A 140 -14.05 8.89 -15.15
N ALA A 141 -14.05 7.91 -14.25
CA ALA A 141 -14.85 6.69 -14.41
C ALA A 141 -16.35 7.02 -14.43
N ASP A 142 -16.80 7.95 -13.59
CA ASP A 142 -18.19 8.44 -13.57
C ASP A 142 -18.53 9.19 -14.86
N THR A 143 -17.64 10.06 -15.38
CA THR A 143 -17.90 10.74 -16.66
C THR A 143 -17.98 9.77 -17.83
N ILE A 144 -17.15 8.72 -17.87
CA ILE A 144 -17.23 7.65 -18.87
C ILE A 144 -18.57 6.90 -18.73
N TYR A 145 -18.97 6.58 -17.50
CA TYR A 145 -20.26 5.94 -17.23
C TYR A 145 -21.43 6.80 -17.72
N VAL A 146 -21.47 8.07 -17.33
CA VAL A 146 -22.54 9.00 -17.72
C VAL A 146 -22.57 9.23 -19.23
N ALA A 147 -21.41 9.30 -19.88
CA ALA A 147 -21.34 9.40 -21.34
C ALA A 147 -21.91 8.16 -22.06
N THR A 148 -21.91 7.01 -21.39
CA THR A 148 -22.31 5.71 -21.98
C THR A 148 -23.74 5.31 -21.62
N PHE A 149 -24.16 5.51 -20.37
CA PHE A 149 -25.44 5.06 -19.83
C PHE A 149 -26.33 6.19 -19.31
N GLY A 150 -25.87 7.46 -19.39
CA GLY A 150 -26.56 8.61 -18.83
C GLY A 150 -26.49 8.67 -17.31
N HIS A 151 -27.33 9.53 -16.72
CA HIS A 151 -27.29 9.82 -15.27
C HIS A 151 -28.05 8.79 -14.41
N ALA A 152 -28.62 7.75 -15.02
CA ALA A 152 -29.34 6.72 -14.30
C ALA A 152 -28.34 5.88 -13.46
N PRO A 153 -28.52 5.74 -12.14
CA PRO A 153 -27.65 4.89 -11.33
C PRO A 153 -27.67 3.44 -11.82
N ALA A 154 -26.53 2.75 -11.77
CA ALA A 154 -26.44 1.34 -12.20
C ALA A 154 -27.45 0.45 -11.45
N ALA A 155 -27.72 0.75 -10.18
CA ALA A 155 -28.67 0.02 -9.34
C ALA A 155 -30.14 0.14 -9.81
N SER A 156 -30.48 1.14 -10.62
CA SER A 156 -31.83 1.31 -11.18
C SER A 156 -31.98 0.74 -12.59
N ILE A 157 -30.91 0.19 -13.19
CA ILE A 157 -30.94 -0.37 -14.54
C ILE A 157 -31.27 -1.87 -14.46
N PRO A 158 -32.43 -2.32 -14.98
CA PRO A 158 -32.75 -3.74 -15.04
C PRO A 158 -31.72 -4.50 -15.89
N ASP A 159 -31.28 -5.66 -15.39
CA ASP A 159 -30.29 -6.52 -16.03
C ASP A 159 -28.99 -5.77 -16.42
N PHE A 160 -28.56 -4.81 -15.58
CA PHE A 160 -27.35 -4.01 -15.83
C PHE A 160 -26.14 -4.85 -16.25
N ALA A 161 -25.90 -5.97 -15.57
CA ALA A 161 -24.80 -6.88 -15.89
C ALA A 161 -24.92 -7.46 -17.32
N ARG A 162 -26.12 -7.87 -17.74
CA ARG A 162 -26.34 -8.35 -19.11
C ARG A 162 -26.08 -7.22 -20.10
N ARG A 163 -26.61 -6.01 -19.86
CA ARG A 163 -26.38 -4.87 -20.75
C ARG A 163 -24.89 -4.57 -20.92
N VAL A 164 -24.14 -4.50 -19.82
CA VAL A 164 -22.70 -4.25 -19.85
C VAL A 164 -21.94 -5.32 -20.64
N LEU A 165 -22.36 -6.58 -20.56
CA LEU A 165 -21.67 -7.71 -21.21
C LEU A 165 -22.10 -7.97 -22.65
N THR A 166 -23.29 -7.54 -23.07
CA THR A 166 -23.86 -7.91 -24.38
C THR A 166 -24.14 -6.73 -25.30
N THR A 167 -23.99 -5.48 -24.85
CA THR A 167 -24.26 -4.30 -25.71
C THR A 167 -22.98 -3.56 -26.10
N PRO A 168 -22.98 -2.87 -27.25
CA PRO A 168 -21.85 -2.05 -27.68
C PRO A 168 -21.49 -0.95 -26.66
N GLU A 169 -22.48 -0.35 -26.01
CA GLU A 169 -22.29 0.64 -24.95
C GLU A 169 -21.56 0.01 -23.76
N GLY A 170 -21.99 -1.18 -23.35
CA GLY A 170 -21.32 -1.97 -22.32
C GLY A 170 -19.85 -2.26 -22.63
N TRP A 171 -19.55 -2.65 -23.87
CA TRP A 171 -18.18 -2.90 -24.29
C TRP A 171 -17.35 -1.62 -24.38
N SER A 172 -17.94 -0.50 -24.81
CA SER A 172 -17.29 0.81 -24.76
C SER A 172 -16.91 1.18 -23.33
N LEU A 173 -17.83 1.02 -22.37
CA LEU A 173 -17.55 1.23 -20.95
C LEU A 173 -16.40 0.35 -20.45
N ILE A 174 -16.39 -0.94 -20.81
CA ILE A 174 -15.32 -1.86 -20.40
C ILE A 174 -13.99 -1.44 -21.01
N ILE A 175 -13.90 -1.26 -22.32
CA ILE A 175 -12.63 -0.99 -23.01
C ILE A 175 -12.07 0.37 -22.60
N VAL A 176 -12.88 1.43 -22.66
CA VAL A 176 -12.45 2.78 -22.32
C VAL A 176 -12.22 2.90 -20.82
N GLY A 177 -13.14 2.40 -19.99
CA GLY A 177 -13.03 2.44 -18.54
C GLY A 177 -11.82 1.66 -18.03
N CYS A 178 -11.60 0.43 -18.50
CA CYS A 178 -10.41 -0.35 -18.14
C CYS A 178 -9.13 0.28 -18.69
N GLY A 179 -9.15 0.82 -19.91
CA GLY A 179 -7.99 1.50 -20.50
C GLY A 179 -7.56 2.72 -19.68
N VAL A 180 -8.50 3.58 -19.31
CA VAL A 180 -8.22 4.75 -18.45
C VAL A 180 -7.81 4.31 -17.05
N GLY A 181 -8.51 3.35 -16.45
CA GLY A 181 -8.13 2.78 -15.15
C GLY A 181 -6.73 2.19 -15.14
N PHE A 182 -6.33 1.51 -16.22
CA PHE A 182 -4.98 0.99 -16.41
C PHE A 182 -3.93 2.12 -16.42
N LEU A 183 -4.18 3.24 -17.11
CA LEU A 183 -3.27 4.39 -17.10
C LEU A 183 -3.10 4.96 -15.69
N PHE A 184 -4.19 5.12 -14.94
CA PHE A 184 -4.14 5.55 -13.54
C PHE A 184 -3.36 4.56 -12.66
N ALA A 185 -3.56 3.26 -12.85
CA ALA A 185 -2.82 2.22 -12.14
C ALA A 185 -1.31 2.26 -12.46
N VAL A 186 -0.94 2.46 -13.72
CA VAL A 186 0.47 2.65 -14.12
C VAL A 186 1.07 3.87 -13.44
N VAL A 187 0.38 5.02 -13.43
CA VAL A 187 0.85 6.22 -12.73
C VAL A 187 1.01 5.95 -11.24
N ALA A 188 0.02 5.34 -10.60
CA ALA A 188 0.06 5.00 -9.18
C ALA A 188 1.23 4.07 -8.85
N LEU A 189 1.47 3.03 -9.66
CA LEU A 189 2.60 2.12 -9.51
C LEU A 189 3.93 2.88 -9.64
N CYS A 190 4.10 3.67 -10.71
CA CYS A 190 5.30 4.46 -10.97
C CYS A 190 5.69 5.38 -9.82
N VAL A 191 4.72 6.03 -9.17
CA VAL A 191 5.00 6.97 -8.08
C VAL A 191 5.14 6.29 -6.71
N SER A 192 4.66 5.06 -6.52
CA SER A 192 4.51 4.47 -5.17
C SER A 192 5.25 3.15 -4.93
N VAL A 193 5.63 2.39 -5.96
CA VAL A 193 6.08 0.98 -5.83
C VAL A 193 7.20 0.78 -4.80
N VAL A 194 8.13 1.73 -4.69
CA VAL A 194 9.19 1.72 -3.66
C VAL A 194 9.14 2.92 -2.71
N SER A 195 8.19 3.85 -2.90
CA SER A 195 8.19 5.12 -2.19
C SER A 195 7.85 4.97 -0.71
N PHE A 196 6.78 4.24 -0.39
CA PHE A 196 6.41 3.98 1.01
C PHE A 196 7.48 3.20 1.80
N PRO A 197 7.98 2.05 1.32
CA PRO A 197 9.01 1.32 2.05
C PRO A 197 10.31 2.13 2.18
N LEU A 198 10.67 2.95 1.18
CA LEU A 198 11.84 3.83 1.28
C LEU A 198 11.65 4.94 2.34
N MET A 199 10.48 5.56 2.40
CA MET A 199 10.19 6.56 3.45
C MET A 199 10.15 5.93 4.84
N LEU A 200 9.71 4.68 4.94
CA LEU A 200 9.69 3.94 6.20
C LEU A 200 11.09 3.50 6.64
N ASP A 201 11.88 2.92 5.73
CA ASP A 201 13.21 2.37 6.00
C ASP A 201 14.27 3.46 6.20
N ARG A 202 14.25 4.51 5.35
CA ARG A 202 15.33 5.51 5.27
C ARG A 202 14.90 6.94 5.59
N HIS A 203 13.68 7.13 6.08
CA HIS A 203 13.12 8.44 6.39
C HIS A 203 13.20 9.45 5.23
N ALA A 204 13.13 8.95 4.00
CA ALA A 204 13.22 9.77 2.79
C ALA A 204 12.08 10.80 2.73
N SER A 205 12.32 11.93 2.05
CA SER A 205 11.26 12.87 1.70
C SER A 205 10.31 12.24 0.65
N ALA A 206 9.07 12.71 0.58
CA ALA A 206 8.11 12.23 -0.41
C ALA A 206 8.61 12.46 -1.84
N ILE A 207 9.29 13.59 -2.08
CA ILE A 207 9.84 13.94 -3.41
C ILE A 207 10.95 12.98 -3.80
N ASP A 208 11.90 12.70 -2.88
CA ASP A 208 13.01 11.79 -3.16
C ASP A 208 12.52 10.36 -3.35
N ALA A 209 11.50 9.97 -2.59
CA ALA A 209 10.86 8.68 -2.72
C ALA A 209 10.17 8.50 -4.09
N ILE A 210 9.37 9.46 -4.51
CA ILE A 210 8.72 9.44 -5.84
C ILE A 210 9.77 9.43 -6.95
N ARG A 211 10.81 10.26 -6.89
CA ARG A 211 11.89 10.28 -7.90
C ARG A 211 12.62 8.95 -7.98
N THR A 212 12.87 8.33 -6.83
CA THR A 212 13.52 7.01 -6.76
C THR A 212 12.60 5.93 -7.34
N SER A 213 11.30 6.01 -7.07
CA SER A 213 10.30 5.10 -7.63
C SER A 213 10.18 5.20 -9.15
N LEU A 214 10.15 6.42 -9.69
CA LEU A 214 10.18 6.63 -11.14
C LEU A 214 11.45 6.05 -11.77
N ARG A 215 12.61 6.26 -11.14
CA ARG A 215 13.88 5.68 -11.61
C ARG A 215 13.88 4.16 -11.52
N ALA A 216 13.32 3.58 -10.46
CA ALA A 216 13.17 2.14 -10.29
C ALA A 216 12.37 1.51 -11.44
N VAL A 217 11.28 2.15 -11.86
CA VAL A 217 10.48 1.71 -13.01
C VAL A 217 11.22 1.92 -14.33
N MET A 218 11.89 3.05 -14.52
CA MET A 218 12.63 3.33 -15.75
C MET A 218 13.81 2.37 -15.98
N GLU A 219 14.51 1.96 -14.92
CA GLU A 219 15.62 1.01 -15.00
C GLU A 219 15.16 -0.45 -15.12
N ASN A 220 13.92 -0.75 -14.69
CA ASN A 220 13.34 -2.10 -14.64
C ASN A 220 11.93 -2.17 -15.26
N PRO A 221 11.70 -1.69 -16.49
CA PRO A 221 10.35 -1.53 -17.03
C PRO A 221 9.59 -2.85 -17.13
N PHE A 222 10.25 -3.92 -17.59
CA PHE A 222 9.64 -5.25 -17.72
C PHE A 222 9.32 -5.87 -16.37
N ALA A 223 10.25 -5.82 -15.41
CA ALA A 223 10.02 -6.41 -14.09
C ALA A 223 8.93 -5.65 -13.31
N MET A 224 8.85 -4.32 -13.46
CA MET A 224 7.82 -3.52 -12.80
C MET A 224 6.45 -3.68 -13.48
N ALA A 225 6.40 -3.85 -14.80
CA ALA A 225 5.17 -4.21 -15.50
C ALA A 225 4.64 -5.58 -15.04
N GLU A 226 5.52 -6.58 -14.95
CA GLU A 226 5.18 -7.91 -14.43
C GLU A 226 4.72 -7.85 -12.97
N TRP A 227 5.39 -7.07 -12.13
CA TRP A 227 4.96 -6.86 -10.75
C TRP A 227 3.56 -6.23 -10.67
N GLY A 228 3.30 -5.19 -11.47
CA GLY A 228 1.98 -4.58 -11.57
C GLY A 228 0.91 -5.58 -12.02
N LEU A 229 1.23 -6.45 -12.98
CA LEU A 229 0.34 -7.52 -13.44
C LEU A 229 0.05 -8.55 -12.33
N ILE A 230 1.08 -8.99 -11.60
CA ILE A 230 0.95 -9.89 -10.45
C ILE A 230 0.00 -9.29 -9.41
N VAL A 231 0.22 -8.03 -9.04
CA VAL A 231 -0.63 -7.30 -8.09
C VAL A 231 -2.08 -7.26 -8.58
N ALA A 232 -2.31 -6.88 -9.85
CA ALA A 232 -3.64 -6.80 -10.43
C ALA A 232 -4.36 -8.17 -10.44
N VAL A 233 -3.68 -9.22 -10.90
CA VAL A 233 -4.24 -10.58 -10.97
C VAL A 233 -4.57 -11.12 -9.57
N LEU A 234 -3.66 -10.95 -8.61
CA LEU A 234 -3.91 -11.40 -7.24
C LEU A 234 -5.07 -10.64 -6.59
N LEU A 235 -5.19 -9.33 -6.82
CA LEU A 235 -6.33 -8.55 -6.32
C LEU A 235 -7.65 -9.00 -6.93
N VAL A 236 -7.69 -9.30 -8.23
CA VAL A 236 -8.87 -9.87 -8.89
C VAL A 236 -9.23 -11.21 -8.26
N ILE A 237 -8.27 -12.15 -8.19
CA ILE A 237 -8.48 -13.49 -7.61
C ILE A 237 -8.95 -13.39 -6.14
N GLY A 238 -8.32 -12.54 -5.34
CA GLY A 238 -8.68 -12.33 -3.94
C GLY A 238 -10.05 -11.67 -3.74
N SER A 239 -10.55 -10.93 -4.74
CA SER A 239 -11.86 -10.29 -4.70
C SER A 239 -13.00 -11.25 -5.08
N LEU A 240 -12.74 -12.27 -5.91
CA LEU A 240 -13.75 -13.26 -6.34
C LEU A 240 -14.54 -13.93 -5.19
N PRO A 241 -13.92 -14.38 -4.08
CA PRO A 241 -14.64 -14.94 -2.94
C PRO A 241 -15.25 -13.84 -2.06
N LEU A 242 -16.05 -12.93 -2.65
CA LEU A 242 -16.71 -11.82 -1.96
C LEU A 242 -15.74 -10.99 -1.09
N PHE A 243 -14.57 -10.65 -1.65
CA PHE A 243 -13.49 -9.92 -0.98
C PHE A 243 -12.82 -10.63 0.20
N VAL A 244 -13.28 -11.80 0.65
CA VAL A 244 -12.67 -12.54 1.77
C VAL A 244 -11.23 -12.96 1.45
N GLY A 245 -10.94 -13.28 0.19
CA GLY A 245 -9.60 -13.65 -0.27
C GLY A 245 -8.58 -12.50 -0.13
N LEU A 246 -9.04 -11.25 -0.07
CA LEU A 246 -8.17 -10.10 0.21
C LEU A 246 -7.55 -10.15 1.61
N ALA A 247 -8.15 -10.90 2.55
CA ALA A 247 -7.55 -11.16 3.86
C ALA A 247 -6.21 -11.90 3.78
N VAL A 248 -5.95 -12.60 2.68
CA VAL A 248 -4.69 -13.29 2.40
C VAL A 248 -3.86 -12.49 1.40
N VAL A 249 -4.48 -12.03 0.31
CA VAL A 249 -3.76 -11.34 -0.77
C VAL A 249 -3.13 -10.04 -0.31
N LEU A 250 -3.85 -9.18 0.43
CA LEU A 250 -3.33 -7.88 0.84
C LEU A 250 -2.13 -8.00 1.80
N PRO A 251 -2.17 -8.86 2.84
CA PRO A 251 -0.99 -9.10 3.68
C PRO A 251 0.22 -9.60 2.90
N VAL A 252 0.02 -10.60 2.05
CA VAL A 252 1.10 -11.21 1.26
C VAL A 252 1.72 -10.18 0.33
N LEU A 253 0.92 -9.38 -0.38
CA LEU A 253 1.41 -8.31 -1.25
C LEU A 253 2.14 -7.22 -0.46
N GLY A 254 1.66 -6.87 0.74
CA GLY A 254 2.35 -5.92 1.62
C GLY A 254 3.73 -6.41 2.01
N HIS A 255 3.83 -7.63 2.54
CA HIS A 255 5.13 -8.23 2.89
C HIS A 255 6.03 -8.39 1.66
N ALA A 256 5.50 -8.87 0.54
CA ALA A 256 6.27 -9.08 -0.68
C ALA A 256 6.79 -7.75 -1.28
N THR A 257 6.05 -6.65 -1.16
CA THR A 257 6.49 -5.32 -1.63
C THR A 257 7.69 -4.82 -0.83
N TRP A 258 7.77 -5.14 0.46
CA TRP A 258 8.96 -4.86 1.28
C TRP A 258 10.19 -5.60 0.72
N HIS A 259 10.06 -6.91 0.46
CA HIS A 259 11.15 -7.72 -0.11
C HIS A 259 11.55 -7.27 -1.52
N LEU A 260 10.57 -6.86 -2.35
CA LEU A 260 10.84 -6.27 -3.65
C LEU A 260 11.65 -4.98 -3.49
N TYR A 261 11.26 -4.09 -2.58
CA TYR A 261 11.99 -2.86 -2.28
C TYR A 261 13.46 -3.14 -1.91
N ARG A 262 13.71 -4.12 -1.03
CA ARG A 262 15.07 -4.51 -0.61
C ARG A 262 15.93 -5.06 -1.75
N LYS A 263 15.32 -5.63 -2.77
CA LYS A 263 16.01 -6.10 -3.99
C LYS A 263 16.28 -4.97 -4.97
N VAL A 264 15.34 -4.03 -5.10
CA VAL A 264 15.40 -2.91 -6.04
C VAL A 264 16.34 -1.80 -5.57
N ILE A 265 16.37 -1.50 -4.27
CA ILE A 265 17.17 -0.42 -3.72
C ILE A 265 18.39 -0.99 -3.00
N GLU A 266 19.57 -0.50 -3.36
CA GLU A 266 20.83 -0.89 -2.73
C GLU A 266 20.79 -0.67 -1.21
N PRO A 267 21.11 -1.68 -0.37
CA PRO A 267 21.15 -1.55 1.07
C PRO A 267 21.98 -0.34 1.53
N ASP A 268 21.51 0.34 2.57
CA ASP A 268 22.25 1.44 3.17
C ASP A 268 23.53 0.90 3.81
N PRO A 269 24.73 1.38 3.40
CA PRO A 269 25.99 0.97 4.04
C PRO A 269 26.12 1.48 5.48
N ASN A 270 25.39 2.54 5.85
CA ASN A 270 25.40 3.15 7.18
C ASN A 270 23.96 3.36 7.67
N PRO A 271 23.23 2.27 8.03
CA PRO A 271 21.87 2.42 8.54
C PRO A 271 21.88 3.30 9.80
N PRO A 272 20.88 4.18 9.99
CA PRO A 272 20.75 4.93 11.24
C PRO A 272 20.75 3.96 12.42
N GLU A 273 21.65 4.15 13.39
CA GLU A 273 21.62 3.41 14.66
C GLU A 273 20.33 3.79 15.40
N GLU A 274 19.29 2.99 15.20
CA GLU A 274 18.05 3.09 15.97
C GLU A 274 18.39 2.63 17.39
N GLN A 275 18.61 3.58 18.30
CA GLN A 275 18.99 3.28 19.69
C GLN A 275 18.04 2.20 20.23
N PRO A 276 18.56 1.07 20.76
CA PRO A 276 17.74 0.03 21.34
C PRO A 276 16.82 0.68 22.37
N ARG A 277 15.50 0.60 22.16
CA ARG A 277 14.58 1.10 23.18
C ARG A 277 14.91 0.38 24.46
N PRO A 278 15.11 1.10 25.59
CA PRO A 278 15.26 0.43 26.86
C PRO A 278 14.05 -0.48 27.02
N PRO A 279 14.25 -1.75 27.43
CA PRO A 279 13.15 -2.66 27.63
C PRO A 279 12.09 -1.95 28.46
N ILE A 280 10.82 -2.06 28.08
CA ILE A 280 9.72 -1.59 28.93
C ILE A 280 9.82 -2.46 30.18
N GLY A 281 10.61 -2.01 31.16
CA GLY A 281 10.70 -2.65 32.44
C GLY A 281 9.28 -2.73 32.96
N ARG A 282 8.89 -3.92 33.44
CA ARG A 282 7.71 -4.02 34.32
C ARG A 282 7.96 -3.02 35.44
N ARG A 283 7.34 -1.84 35.35
CA ARG A 283 7.25 -0.93 36.48
C ARG A 283 6.48 -1.70 37.52
N TYR A 284 7.19 -2.21 38.53
CA TYR A 284 6.54 -2.85 39.64
C TYR A 284 5.73 -1.77 40.35
N ALA A 285 4.59 -2.14 40.95
CA ALA A 285 3.82 -1.18 41.74
C ALA A 285 4.64 -0.53 42.89
N ALA A 286 5.79 -1.13 43.23
CA ALA A 286 6.78 -0.58 44.16
C ALA A 286 7.56 0.63 43.61
N ASP A 287 7.63 0.82 42.28
CA ASP A 287 8.28 1.97 41.64
C ASP A 287 7.35 3.19 41.55
N PHE A 288 6.11 3.05 42.03
CA PHE A 288 5.18 4.17 42.12
C PHE A 288 5.63 5.09 43.26
N PRO A 289 5.87 6.39 43.01
CA PRO A 289 6.36 7.29 44.04
C PRO A 289 5.31 7.39 45.16
N ALA A 290 5.64 6.82 46.32
CA ALA A 290 4.80 6.87 47.52
C ALA A 290 4.53 8.32 48.00
N SER A 291 5.32 9.30 47.52
CA SER A 291 5.11 10.73 47.72
C SER A 291 3.83 11.28 47.09
N LEU A 292 3.16 10.54 46.20
CA LEU A 292 1.86 10.91 45.62
C LEU A 292 0.67 10.56 46.52
N PHE A 293 0.89 9.87 47.64
CA PHE A 293 -0.17 9.54 48.59
C PHE A 293 -0.01 10.35 49.88
N PRO A 294 -0.72 11.48 50.04
CA PRO A 294 -0.76 12.24 51.28
C PRO A 294 -1.66 11.52 52.28
N TRP A 295 -1.19 10.40 52.85
CA TRP A 295 -1.87 9.80 53.99
C TRP A 295 -1.58 10.65 55.23
N SER A 296 -2.65 11.25 55.75
CA SER A 296 -2.72 12.11 56.92
C SER A 296 -1.92 11.58 58.10
N ARG A 297 -0.86 12.29 58.49
CA ARG A 297 -0.39 12.29 59.87
C ARG A 297 -1.04 13.45 60.61
N GLU A 298 -2.30 13.25 61.02
CA GLU A 298 -2.85 13.96 62.16
C GLU A 298 -3.30 12.92 63.18
N SER A 299 -2.39 12.66 64.12
CA SER A 299 -2.72 12.12 65.44
C SER A 299 -1.83 12.83 66.44
N LYS A 300 -2.39 13.88 67.04
CA LYS A 300 -2.30 14.20 68.46
C LYS A 300 -3.26 15.34 68.80
#